data_AF-A0A060BUR2-F1
#
_entry.id   AF-A0A060BUR2-F1
#
_cell.length_a   1.000
_cell.length_b   1.000
_cell.length_c   1.000
_cell.angle_alpha   90.00
_cell.angle_beta   90.00
_cell.angle_gamma   90.00
#
_symmetry.space_group_name_H-M   'P 1'
#
loop_
_entity.id
_entity.type
_entity.pdbx_description
1 polymer ?
#
loop_
_entity_poly.entity_id
_entity_poly.type
_entity_poly.pdbx_seq_one_letter_code
_entity_poly.pdbx_strand_id
1 'polypeptide(L)'
;TAAAEAEAAEASLPVTRDRIPVLLRGGHVVPTLDRPRRSTAAQRGDPLTLVVALDGAHRARGELYADDGETFDAVSRGSYLWRRVQVFPEGGGDDDAAFSRLVVTLAPGGPIVPSDLRAPADPAYDADGTLVDRIVILGLPWDRSVECPSLVARLEGSTQL
;
A
#
# COMPACT_ATOMS: atom_id res chain seq x y z
N THR A 1 -3.97 21.14 -13.87
CA THR A 1 -3.75 22.53 -13.41
C THR A 1 -4.34 22.64 -12.02
N ALA A 2 -3.64 23.27 -11.06
CA ALA A 2 -3.99 23.43 -9.64
C ALA A 2 -4.20 22.12 -8.83
N ALA A 3 -3.12 21.57 -8.27
CA ALA A 3 -3.27 20.81 -7.02
C ALA A 3 -3.82 21.80 -5.98
N ALA A 4 -5.01 21.56 -5.46
CA ALA A 4 -5.55 22.37 -4.38
C ALA A 4 -4.54 22.36 -3.23
N GLU A 5 -3.86 23.49 -3.00
CA GLU A 5 -2.99 23.66 -1.84
C GLU A 5 -3.91 23.63 -0.62
N ALA A 6 -3.88 22.50 0.10
CA ALA A 6 -4.51 22.41 1.40
C ALA A 6 -3.89 23.50 2.29
N GLU A 7 -4.70 24.48 2.68
CA GLU A 7 -4.30 25.53 3.59
C GLU A 7 -3.85 24.90 4.92
N ALA A 8 -2.70 25.35 5.44
CA ALA A 8 -2.17 24.85 6.70
C ALA A 8 -3.14 25.22 7.83
N ALA A 9 -3.89 24.24 8.32
CA ALA A 9 -4.84 24.39 9.42
C ALA A 9 -4.32 23.71 10.68
N GLU A 10 -4.53 24.35 11.83
CA GLU A 10 -4.32 23.73 13.12
C GLU A 10 -5.51 22.81 13.46
N ALA A 11 -5.23 21.56 13.79
CA ALA A 11 -6.25 20.58 14.19
C ALA A 11 -5.94 20.08 15.60
N SER A 12 -6.90 20.20 16.51
CA SER A 12 -6.82 19.65 17.87
C SER A 12 -7.53 18.30 17.91
N LEU A 13 -6.85 17.26 18.41
CA LEU A 13 -7.37 15.89 18.49
C LEU A 13 -7.45 15.46 19.96
N PRO A 14 -8.60 14.95 20.43
CA PRO A 14 -8.71 14.44 21.78
C PRO A 14 -7.86 13.18 21.92
N VAL A 15 -6.96 13.17 22.90
CA VAL A 15 -6.10 12.03 23.22
C VAL A 15 -6.35 11.54 24.63
N THR A 16 -6.41 10.22 24.79
CA THR A 16 -6.50 9.53 26.08
C THR A 16 -5.21 8.75 26.32
N ARG A 17 -4.98 8.27 27.56
CA ARG A 17 -3.74 7.56 27.93
C ARG A 17 -3.48 6.29 27.10
N ASP A 18 -4.54 5.67 26.60
CA ASP A 18 -4.57 4.46 25.79
C ASP A 18 -4.54 4.71 24.28
N ARG A 19 -4.47 5.97 23.82
CA ARG A 19 -4.49 6.33 22.39
C ARG A 19 -3.25 7.10 21.96
N ILE A 20 -2.68 6.68 20.83
CA ILE A 20 -1.58 7.38 20.16
C ILE A 20 -2.13 8.02 18.87
N PRO A 21 -2.10 9.35 18.73
CA PRO A 21 -2.56 9.99 17.49
C PRO A 21 -1.55 9.73 16.36
N VAL A 22 -2.01 9.10 15.29
CA VAL A 22 -1.25 8.88 14.05
C VAL A 22 -2.08 9.39 12.89
N LEU A 23 -1.48 10.24 12.05
CA LEU A 23 -2.13 10.86 10.91
C LEU A 23 -1.48 10.36 9.63
N LEU A 24 -2.30 9.99 8.66
CA LEU A 24 -1.85 9.58 7.33
C LEU A 24 -2.29 10.64 6.31
N ARG A 25 -1.32 11.19 5.58
CA ARG A 25 -1.59 12.20 4.54
C ARG A 25 -2.15 11.52 3.29
N GLY A 26 -3.20 12.10 2.70
CA GLY A 26 -3.68 11.70 1.37
C GLY A 26 -2.59 11.84 0.30
N GLY A 27 -2.63 10.99 -0.71
CA GLY A 27 -1.62 10.92 -1.76
C GLY A 27 -0.54 9.86 -1.50
N HIS A 28 -0.63 9.10 -0.41
CA HIS A 28 0.41 8.17 0.02
C HIS A 28 -0.08 6.73 0.16
N VAL A 29 0.78 5.78 -0.21
CA VAL A 29 0.61 4.36 0.07
C VAL A 29 1.66 3.91 1.09
N VAL A 30 1.21 3.25 2.15
CA VAL A 30 2.05 2.73 3.22
C VAL A 30 1.92 1.20 3.27
N PRO A 31 2.98 0.45 2.95
CA PRO A 31 3.00 -0.99 3.18
C PRO A 31 3.17 -1.29 4.68
N THR A 32 2.35 -2.19 5.21
CA THR A 32 2.40 -2.65 6.60
C THR A 32 2.41 -4.17 6.69
N LEU A 33 2.93 -4.70 7.80
CA LEU A 33 2.86 -6.11 8.15
C LEU A 33 1.97 -6.23 9.39
N ASP A 34 0.68 -6.49 9.17
CA ASP A 34 -0.32 -6.38 10.25
C ASP A 34 -0.37 -7.61 11.17
N ARG A 35 0.29 -8.70 10.77
CA ARG A 35 0.33 -9.92 11.58
C ARG A 35 1.31 -9.73 12.74
N PRO A 36 0.87 -9.68 14.00
CA PRO A 36 1.77 -9.48 15.12
C PRO A 36 2.68 -10.70 15.30
N ARG A 37 3.99 -10.48 15.27
CA ARG A 37 5.02 -11.49 15.53
C ARG A 37 5.88 -11.10 16.72
N ARG A 38 6.57 -12.09 17.30
CA ARG A 38 7.46 -11.88 18.47
C ARG A 38 8.80 -11.24 18.11
N SER A 39 9.16 -11.21 16.82
CA SER A 39 10.38 -10.59 16.31
C SER A 39 10.24 -10.31 14.81
N THR A 40 11.08 -9.42 14.28
CA THR A 40 11.17 -9.14 12.83
C THR A 40 11.57 -10.38 12.04
N ALA A 41 12.47 -11.22 12.58
CA ALA A 41 12.83 -12.50 11.96
C ALA A 41 11.63 -13.46 11.86
N ALA A 42 10.75 -13.50 12.87
CA ALA A 42 9.52 -14.30 12.84
C ALA A 42 8.43 -13.72 11.93
N GLN A 43 8.60 -12.46 11.49
CA GLN A 43 7.75 -11.77 10.53
C GLN A 43 8.26 -11.92 9.08
N ARG A 44 9.42 -12.55 8.90
CA ARG A 44 9.97 -12.86 7.57
C ARG A 44 8.96 -13.76 6.84
N GLY A 45 8.49 -13.29 5.68
CA GLY A 45 7.53 -14.00 4.83
C GLY A 45 6.06 -13.77 5.17
N ASP A 46 5.73 -12.93 6.15
CA ASP A 46 4.35 -12.50 6.36
C ASP A 46 3.85 -11.65 5.17
N PRO A 47 2.56 -11.75 4.81
CA PRO A 47 1.96 -10.88 3.80
C PRO A 47 1.91 -9.43 4.22
N LEU A 48 2.05 -8.57 3.22
CA LEU A 48 1.87 -7.14 3.31
C LEU A 48 0.39 -6.76 3.18
N THR A 49 0.00 -5.77 3.98
CA THR A 49 -1.17 -4.94 3.74
C THR A 49 -0.71 -3.63 3.08
N LEU A 50 -1.41 -3.17 2.05
CA LEU A 50 -1.20 -1.84 1.48
C LEU A 50 -2.28 -0.88 2.00
N VAL A 51 -1.89 0.09 2.82
CA VAL A 51 -2.78 1.17 3.26
C VAL A 51 -2.65 2.34 2.28
N VAL A 52 -3.71 2.60 1.52
CA VAL A 52 -3.78 3.61 0.46
C VAL A 52 -4.61 4.79 0.98
N ALA A 53 -3.98 5.93 1.22
CA ALA A 53 -4.70 7.17 1.50
C ALA A 53 -4.77 8.01 0.22
N LEU A 54 -5.97 8.16 -0.32
CA LEU A 54 -6.19 8.95 -1.54
C LEU A 54 -6.05 10.45 -1.26
N ASP A 55 -5.47 11.19 -2.21
CA ASP A 55 -5.52 12.66 -2.23
C ASP A 55 -6.83 13.17 -2.84
N GLY A 56 -6.95 14.50 -2.97
CA GLY A 56 -8.12 15.14 -3.58
C GLY A 56 -8.39 14.71 -5.03
N ALA A 57 -7.37 14.22 -5.74
CA ALA A 57 -7.47 13.74 -7.12
C ALA A 57 -7.63 12.20 -7.20
N HIS A 58 -7.98 11.56 -6.08
CA HIS A 58 -8.11 10.11 -5.93
C HIS A 58 -6.84 9.33 -6.31
N ARG A 59 -5.67 9.92 -6.05
CA ARG A 59 -4.37 9.32 -6.35
C ARG A 59 -3.62 9.02 -5.07
N ALA A 60 -2.75 8.03 -5.14
CA ALA A 60 -1.77 7.76 -4.08
C ALA A 60 -0.51 7.12 -4.65
N ARG A 61 0.63 7.37 -4.00
CA ARG A 61 1.92 6.78 -4.38
C ARG A 61 2.68 6.33 -3.15
N GLY A 62 3.43 5.25 -3.28
CA GLY A 62 4.31 4.76 -2.24
C GLY A 62 5.41 3.88 -2.81
N GLU A 63 6.32 3.47 -1.95
CA GLU A 63 7.41 2.56 -2.30
C GLU A 63 7.53 1.48 -1.23
N LEU A 64 7.92 0.29 -1.67
CA LEU A 64 8.23 -0.86 -0.83
C LEU A 64 9.66 -1.27 -1.15
N TYR A 65 10.51 -1.28 -0.13
CA TYR A 65 11.85 -1.86 -0.18
C TYR A 65 11.94 -2.98 0.85
N ALA A 66 12.48 -4.12 0.46
CA ALA A 66 12.80 -5.23 1.36
C ALA A 66 14.07 -5.93 0.91
N ASP A 67 14.98 -6.24 1.82
CA ASP A 67 16.14 -7.09 1.60
C ASP A 67 16.20 -8.19 2.66
N ASP A 68 17.33 -8.88 2.78
CA ASP A 68 17.49 -9.91 3.80
C ASP A 68 17.64 -9.36 5.23
N GLY A 69 17.90 -8.05 5.39
CA GLY A 69 18.10 -7.36 6.66
C GLY A 69 19.37 -7.74 7.44
N GLU A 70 20.25 -8.55 6.85
CA GLU A 70 21.39 -9.17 7.52
C GLU A 70 22.71 -8.94 6.76
N THR A 71 22.67 -9.00 5.43
CA THR A 71 23.86 -8.89 4.58
C THR A 71 24.11 -7.44 4.17
N PHE A 72 25.39 -7.11 3.96
CA PHE A 72 25.79 -5.81 3.42
C PHE A 72 25.68 -5.76 1.88
N ASP A 73 25.68 -4.53 1.36
CA ASP A 73 25.73 -4.24 -0.07
C ASP A 73 24.57 -4.79 -0.90
N ALA A 74 23.37 -4.90 -0.30
CA ALA A 74 22.16 -5.39 -0.97
C ALA A 74 21.91 -4.67 -2.31
N VAL A 75 21.99 -3.34 -2.32
CA VAL A 75 21.78 -2.53 -3.53
C VAL A 75 22.81 -2.84 -4.63
N SER A 76 24.10 -2.85 -4.29
CA SER A 76 25.19 -3.11 -5.22
C SER A 76 25.15 -4.54 -5.80
N ARG A 77 24.64 -5.49 -5.00
CA ARG A 77 24.52 -6.90 -5.37
C ARG A 77 23.18 -7.25 -6.03
N GLY A 78 22.24 -6.31 -6.07
CA GLY A 78 20.87 -6.55 -6.55
C GLY A 78 20.00 -7.34 -5.57
N SER A 79 20.50 -7.71 -4.38
CA SER A 79 19.83 -8.59 -3.41
C SER A 79 18.73 -7.88 -2.61
N TYR A 80 17.75 -7.31 -3.30
CA TYR A 80 16.63 -6.60 -2.71
C TYR A 80 15.38 -6.65 -3.61
N LEU A 81 14.22 -6.50 -2.99
CA LEU A 81 12.94 -6.21 -3.60
C LEU A 81 12.69 -4.71 -3.50
N TRP A 82 12.46 -4.05 -4.64
CA TRP A 82 11.96 -2.68 -4.67
C TRP A 82 10.76 -2.55 -5.60
N ARG A 83 9.66 -2.00 -5.08
CA ARG A 83 8.42 -1.78 -5.80
C ARG A 83 7.96 -0.34 -5.62
N ARG A 84 7.50 0.27 -6.71
CA ARG A 84 6.74 1.51 -6.69
C ARG A 84 5.27 1.15 -6.77
N VAL A 85 4.50 1.64 -5.81
CA VAL A 85 3.05 1.48 -5.78
C VAL A 85 2.41 2.76 -6.28
N GLN A 86 1.54 2.65 -7.27
CA GLN A 86 0.74 3.77 -7.75
C GLN A 86 -0.74 3.41 -7.74
N VAL A 87 -1.55 4.33 -7.25
CA VAL A 87 -3.01 4.23 -7.26
C VAL A 87 -3.56 5.45 -7.98
N PHE A 88 -4.42 5.23 -8.95
CA PHE A 88 -5.06 6.28 -9.73
C PHE A 88 -6.39 5.83 -10.33
N PRO A 89 -7.32 6.75 -10.60
CA PRO A 89 -8.57 6.43 -11.29
C PRO A 89 -8.34 5.99 -12.74
N GLU A 90 -9.01 4.92 -13.17
CA GLU A 90 -9.06 4.52 -14.58
C GLU A 90 -9.83 5.58 -15.39
N GLY A 91 -9.31 5.98 -16.56
CA GLY A 91 -9.99 6.94 -17.46
C GLY A 91 -9.58 8.41 -17.31
N GLY A 92 -8.74 8.77 -16.33
CA GLY A 92 -7.85 9.93 -16.40
C GLY A 92 -8.46 11.33 -16.64
N GLY A 93 -9.71 11.57 -16.27
CA GLY A 93 -10.28 12.92 -16.24
C GLY A 93 -9.90 13.67 -14.96
N ASP A 94 -9.70 14.99 -15.07
CA ASP A 94 -9.56 15.90 -13.92
C ASP A 94 -10.88 16.09 -13.14
N ASP A 95 -11.96 15.40 -13.56
CA ASP A 95 -13.25 15.40 -12.89
C ASP A 95 -13.28 14.33 -11.77
N ASP A 96 -13.12 14.78 -10.52
CA ASP A 96 -13.18 13.98 -9.28
C ASP A 96 -14.49 13.16 -9.08
N ALA A 97 -15.45 13.28 -10.00
CA ALA A 97 -16.82 12.78 -9.85
C ALA A 97 -17.15 11.46 -10.59
N ALA A 98 -16.29 10.94 -11.48
CA ALA A 98 -16.72 9.91 -12.43
C ALA A 98 -15.75 8.74 -12.69
N PHE A 99 -14.86 8.39 -11.75
CA PHE A 99 -14.10 7.14 -11.91
C PHE A 99 -14.96 5.94 -11.47
N SER A 100 -15.04 4.91 -12.33
CA SER A 100 -15.70 3.64 -12.00
C SER A 100 -14.74 2.63 -11.37
N ARG A 101 -13.43 2.86 -11.50
CA ARG A 101 -12.40 1.91 -11.08
C ARG A 101 -11.13 2.62 -10.63
N LEU A 102 -10.50 2.08 -9.59
CA LEU A 102 -9.13 2.42 -9.21
C LEU A 102 -8.17 1.36 -9.73
N VAL A 103 -7.08 1.82 -10.33
CA VAL A 103 -5.98 0.96 -10.74
C VAL A 103 -4.91 1.03 -9.66
N VAL A 104 -4.52 -0.13 -9.11
CA VAL A 104 -3.37 -0.26 -8.21
C VAL A 104 -2.26 -0.99 -8.98
N THR A 105 -1.12 -0.34 -9.16
CA THR A 105 0.05 -0.94 -9.83
C THR A 105 1.18 -1.13 -8.83
N LEU A 106 1.83 -2.29 -8.91
CA LEU A 106 3.06 -2.62 -8.18
C LEU A 106 4.16 -2.83 -9.23
N ALA A 107 4.77 -1.75 -9.67
CA ALA A 107 5.82 -1.82 -10.68
C ALA A 107 7.20 -2.01 -10.02
N PRO A 108 8.14 -2.72 -10.66
CA PRO A 108 9.54 -2.72 -10.23
C PRO A 108 10.09 -1.31 -10.13
N GLY A 109 10.73 -0.99 -9.00
CA GLY A 109 11.40 0.30 -8.84
C GLY A 109 12.75 0.38 -9.56
N GLY A 110 13.41 -0.77 -9.76
CA GLY A 110 14.74 -0.91 -10.37
C GLY A 110 14.96 -2.32 -10.96
N PRO A 111 16.19 -2.67 -11.39
CA PRO A 111 16.50 -4.00 -11.94
C PRO A 111 16.23 -5.12 -10.92
N ILE A 112 15.67 -6.26 -11.37
CA ILE A 112 15.17 -7.37 -10.54
C ILE A 112 16.10 -8.59 -10.61
N VAL A 113 16.71 -9.04 -9.49
CA VAL A 113 17.15 -10.44 -9.18
C VAL A 113 17.81 -10.51 -7.77
N PRO A 114 17.62 -11.52 -6.86
CA PRO A 114 17.28 -12.94 -7.11
C PRO A 114 16.28 -13.62 -6.11
N SER A 115 16.19 -14.95 -6.25
CA SER A 115 15.15 -15.93 -5.88
C SER A 115 14.93 -16.28 -4.40
N ASP A 116 15.69 -15.72 -3.48
CA ASP A 116 15.78 -16.06 -2.05
C ASP A 116 14.93 -15.16 -1.15
N LEU A 117 14.51 -13.99 -1.66
CA LEU A 117 13.39 -13.21 -1.11
C LEU A 117 12.03 -13.71 -1.63
N ARG A 118 12.04 -14.72 -2.51
CA ARG A 118 10.83 -15.40 -2.96
C ARG A 118 10.37 -16.32 -1.83
N ALA A 119 9.13 -16.12 -1.38
CA ALA A 119 8.48 -17.15 -0.57
C ALA A 119 8.53 -18.52 -1.29
N PRO A 120 8.58 -19.64 -0.54
CA PRO A 120 8.47 -20.97 -1.13
C PRO A 120 7.25 -21.01 -2.05
N ALA A 121 7.33 -21.78 -3.14
CA ALA A 121 6.32 -21.85 -4.19
C ALA A 121 4.92 -22.19 -3.63
N ASP A 122 4.18 -21.16 -3.26
CA ASP A 122 2.82 -21.20 -2.73
C ASP A 122 1.95 -20.40 -3.71
N PRO A 123 0.80 -20.94 -4.15
CA PRO A 123 -0.09 -20.29 -5.12
C PRO A 123 -0.77 -19.01 -4.61
N ALA A 124 -0.57 -18.60 -3.35
CA ALA A 124 -1.04 -17.32 -2.83
C ALA A 124 -0.20 -16.10 -3.25
N TYR A 125 0.96 -16.31 -3.89
CA TYR A 125 1.95 -15.27 -4.23
C TYR A 125 1.89 -14.88 -5.72
N ASP A 126 2.18 -13.62 -6.06
CA ASP A 126 2.34 -13.20 -7.45
C ASP A 126 3.63 -13.77 -8.08
N ALA A 127 3.73 -13.72 -9.41
CA ALA A 127 4.85 -14.31 -10.16
C ALA A 127 6.22 -13.73 -9.75
N ASP A 128 6.23 -12.52 -9.17
CA ASP A 128 7.39 -11.70 -8.84
C ASP A 128 7.80 -11.75 -7.35
N GLY A 129 7.11 -12.54 -6.52
CA GLY A 129 7.50 -12.86 -5.15
C GLY A 129 7.04 -11.88 -4.07
N THR A 130 6.12 -10.94 -4.37
CA THR A 130 5.55 -10.04 -3.35
C THR A 130 4.21 -10.58 -2.86
N LEU A 131 4.08 -10.84 -1.57
CA LEU A 131 2.79 -11.24 -0.99
C LEU A 131 2.04 -10.01 -0.48
N VAL A 132 1.07 -9.54 -1.25
CA VAL A 132 0.06 -8.60 -0.76
C VAL A 132 -1.21 -9.41 -0.52
N ASP A 133 -1.67 -9.53 0.72
CA ASP A 133 -2.94 -10.23 1.02
C ASP A 133 -4.12 -9.26 1.20
N ARG A 134 -3.83 -7.99 1.47
CA ARG A 134 -4.85 -6.97 1.77
C ARG A 134 -4.48 -5.60 1.19
N ILE A 135 -5.49 -4.90 0.65
CA ILE A 135 -5.41 -3.49 0.29
C ILE A 135 -6.53 -2.76 1.02
N VAL A 136 -6.18 -1.73 1.79
CA VAL A 136 -7.12 -0.86 2.50
C VAL A 136 -7.09 0.50 1.84
N ILE A 137 -8.23 0.98 1.34
CA ILE A 137 -8.31 2.28 0.66
C ILE A 137 -9.10 3.25 1.55
N LEU A 138 -8.45 4.36 1.91
CA LEU A 138 -8.99 5.46 2.69
C LEU A 138 -9.30 6.63 1.76
N GLY A 139 -10.41 7.33 2.02
CA GLY A 139 -10.86 8.47 1.21
C GLY A 139 -11.68 8.06 -0.03
N LEU A 140 -12.13 6.80 -0.11
CA LEU A 140 -13.10 6.39 -1.12
C LEU A 140 -14.49 6.94 -0.79
N PRO A 141 -15.23 7.48 -1.78
CA PRO A 141 -16.63 7.84 -1.57
C PRO A 141 -17.48 6.60 -1.28
N TRP A 142 -18.45 6.76 -0.38
CA TRP A 142 -19.29 5.66 0.13
C TRP A 142 -20.25 5.06 -0.92
N ASP A 143 -20.50 5.76 -2.02
CA ASP A 143 -21.35 5.32 -3.14
C ASP A 143 -20.57 4.58 -4.24
N ARG A 144 -19.28 4.29 -4.01
CA ARG A 144 -18.40 3.61 -4.98
C ARG A 144 -18.06 2.19 -4.53
N SER A 145 -17.98 1.29 -5.51
CA SER A 145 -17.52 -0.08 -5.32
C SER A 145 -16.10 -0.24 -5.89
N VAL A 146 -15.32 -1.15 -5.30
CA VAL A 146 -13.97 -1.48 -5.76
C VAL A 146 -14.01 -2.92 -6.27
N GLU A 147 -13.70 -3.12 -7.56
CA GLU A 147 -13.49 -4.46 -8.12
C GLU A 147 -12.00 -4.73 -8.31
N CYS A 148 -11.49 -5.77 -7.65
CA CYS A 148 -10.09 -6.21 -7.70
C CYS A 148 -9.98 -7.58 -8.41
N PRO A 149 -9.88 -7.64 -9.75
CA PRO A 149 -9.89 -8.93 -10.45
C PRO A 149 -8.57 -9.71 -10.43
N SER A 150 -7.44 -9.12 -10.03
CA SER A 150 -6.13 -9.79 -10.01
C SER A 150 -5.56 -10.06 -8.61
N LEU A 151 -6.27 -9.65 -7.56
CA LEU A 151 -5.94 -9.92 -6.16
C LEU A 151 -7.22 -10.47 -5.54
N VAL A 152 -7.19 -11.68 -4.98
CA VAL A 152 -8.32 -12.24 -4.21
C VAL A 152 -8.41 -11.47 -2.89
N ALA A 153 -8.74 -10.18 -2.96
CA ALA A 153 -9.12 -9.37 -1.83
C ALA A 153 -10.57 -9.77 -1.50
N ARG A 154 -10.73 -10.63 -0.49
CA ARG A 154 -12.03 -10.72 0.19
C ARG A 154 -12.29 -9.36 0.82
N LEU A 155 -13.14 -8.58 0.15
CA LEU A 155 -13.72 -7.36 0.66
C LEU A 155 -14.67 -7.74 1.81
N GLU A 156 -14.15 -7.85 3.02
CA GLU A 156 -14.99 -7.68 4.20
C GLU A 156 -15.14 -6.18 4.42
N GLY A 157 -16.21 -5.62 3.85
CA GLY A 157 -16.69 -4.32 4.25
C GLY A 157 -17.03 -4.37 5.73
N SER A 158 -16.14 -3.85 6.57
CA SER A 158 -16.43 -3.66 7.99
C SER A 158 -17.41 -2.50 8.12
N THR A 159 -18.69 -2.80 7.96
CA THR A 159 -19.75 -2.03 8.62
C THR A 159 -19.60 -2.28 10.11
N GLN A 160 -19.12 -1.31 10.90
CA GLN A 160 -19.54 -1.19 12.30
C GLN A 160 -19.58 0.28 12.76
N LEU A 161 -20.84 0.71 12.97
CA LEU A 161 -21.43 1.65 13.94
C LEU A 161 -20.86 3.07 14.09
#